data_AF-A0A256ZNT8-F1
#
_entry.id   AF-A0A256ZNT8-F1
#
_cell.length_a   1.000
_cell.length_b   1.000
_cell.length_c   1.000
_cell.angle_alpha   90.00
_cell.angle_beta   90.00
_cell.angle_gamma   90.00
#
_symmetry.space_group_name_H-M   'P 1'
#
loop_
_entity.id
_entity.type
_entity.pdbx_description
1 polymer ?
#
loop_
_entity_poly.entity_id
_entity_poly.type
_entity_poly.pdbx_seq_one_letter_code
_entity_poly.pdbx_strand_id
1 'polypeptide(L)' 'KATELRLKLVKDFGIDEKEAVQIVNCMPESIEELRIFLPKHRVIETEKLQKMVELINSYRK' A
#
# COMPACT_ATOMS: atom_id res chain seq x y z
N LYS A 1 -2.75 -0.08 -15.15
CA LYS A 1 -2.49 -0.93 -13.95
C LYS A 1 -1.65 -0.23 -12.88
N ALA A 2 -0.33 -0.02 -13.02
CA ALA A 2 0.50 0.54 -11.94
C ALA A 2 0.11 1.96 -11.50
N THR A 3 -0.25 2.84 -12.45
CA THR A 3 -0.69 4.23 -12.16
C THR A 3 -2.00 4.28 -11.39
N GLU A 4 -2.94 3.39 -11.71
CA GLU A 4 -4.24 3.31 -11.04
C GLU A 4 -4.12 2.77 -9.62
N LEU A 5 -3.28 1.75 -9.40
CA LEU A 5 -2.97 1.23 -8.07
C LEU A 5 -2.34 2.34 -7.22
N ARG A 6 -1.36 3.08 -7.76
CA ARG A 6 -0.75 4.22 -7.06
C ARG A 6 -1.78 5.27 -6.66
N LEU A 7 -2.66 5.66 -7.58
CA LEU A 7 -3.69 6.67 -7.31
C LEU A 7 -4.69 6.20 -6.24
N LYS A 8 -5.10 4.93 -6.27
CA LYS A 8 -5.95 4.35 -5.22
C LYS A 8 -5.23 4.33 -3.88
N LEU A 9 -3.97 3.94 -3.85
CA LEU A 9 -3.15 3.94 -2.64
C LEU A 9 -3.09 5.34 -1.99
N VAL A 10 -2.80 6.38 -2.77
CA VAL A 10 -2.76 7.77 -2.27
C VAL A 10 -4.16 8.26 -1.84
N LYS A 11 -5.21 7.98 -2.61
CA LYS A 11 -6.58 8.49 -2.34
C LYS A 11 -7.30 7.74 -1.22
N ASP A 12 -7.32 6.41 -1.24
CA ASP A 12 -8.06 5.60 -0.27
C ASP A 12 -7.32 5.48 1.07
N PHE A 13 -5.97 5.47 1.05
CA PHE A 13 -5.18 5.21 2.25
C PHE A 13 -4.37 6.42 2.73
N GLY A 14 -4.38 7.54 2.00
CA GLY A 14 -3.72 8.78 2.42
C GLY A 14 -2.21 8.66 2.58
N ILE A 15 -1.59 7.72 1.85
CA ILE A 15 -0.14 7.53 1.82
C ILE A 15 0.49 8.48 0.80
N ASP A 16 1.73 8.87 1.06
CA ASP A 16 2.41 9.84 0.21
C ASP A 16 2.67 9.24 -1.18
N GLU A 17 2.73 10.07 -2.22
CA GLU A 17 2.98 9.54 -3.57
C GLU A 17 4.29 8.78 -3.64
N LYS A 18 5.33 9.23 -2.92
CA LYS A 18 6.61 8.52 -2.84
C LYS A 18 6.49 7.12 -2.22
N GLU A 19 5.70 6.99 -1.16
CA GLU A 19 5.45 5.69 -0.52
C GLU A 19 4.64 4.78 -1.43
N ALA A 20 3.60 5.34 -2.06
CA ALA A 20 2.77 4.61 -3.00
C ALA A 20 3.58 4.10 -4.20
N VAL A 21 4.55 4.87 -4.71
CA VAL A 21 5.48 4.39 -5.75
C VAL A 21 6.30 3.19 -5.25
N GLN A 22 6.85 3.24 -4.03
CA GLN A 22 7.63 2.13 -3.49
C GLN A 22 6.78 0.88 -3.28
N ILE A 23 5.58 1.02 -2.74
CA ILE A 23 4.64 -0.08 -2.51
C ILE A 23 4.24 -0.73 -3.85
N VAL A 24 3.97 0.06 -4.89
CA VAL A 24 3.64 -0.45 -6.22
C VAL A 24 4.83 -1.18 -6.87
N ASN A 25 6.06 -0.69 -6.65
CA ASN A 25 7.26 -1.31 -7.20
C ASN A 25 7.65 -2.60 -6.47
N CYS A 26 7.55 -2.63 -5.14
CA CYS A 26 7.92 -3.80 -4.35
C CYS A 26 6.79 -4.82 -4.21
N MET A 27 5.53 -4.41 -4.41
CA MET A 27 4.32 -5.25 -4.29
C MET A 27 4.34 -6.17 -3.05
N PRO A 28 4.25 -5.62 -1.83
CA PRO A 28 4.28 -6.41 -0.60
C PRO A 28 3.13 -7.41 -0.53
N GLU A 29 3.41 -8.59 0.01
CA GLU A 29 2.45 -9.71 0.16
C GLU A 29 1.86 -9.79 1.55
N SER A 30 2.59 -9.22 2.51
CA SER A 30 2.24 -9.26 3.92
C SER A 30 2.17 -7.88 4.54
N ILE A 31 1.35 -7.76 5.60
CA ILE A 31 1.23 -6.54 6.41
C ILE A 31 2.59 -6.14 7.00
N GLU A 32 3.42 -7.12 7.33
CA GLU A 32 4.77 -6.90 7.85
C GLU A 32 5.66 -6.17 6.83
N GLU A 33 5.64 -6.60 5.56
CA GLU A 33 6.37 -5.93 4.49
C GLU A 33 5.79 -4.53 4.23
N LEU A 34 4.46 -4.40 4.19
CA LEU A 34 3.79 -3.11 4.02
C LEU A 34 4.19 -2.11 5.12
N ARG A 35 4.36 -2.58 6.37
CA ARG A 35 4.83 -1.77 7.50
C ARG A 35 6.27 -1.27 7.37
N ILE A 36 7.09 -1.87 6.51
CA ILE A 36 8.46 -1.40 6.24
C ILE A 36 8.41 -0.12 5.39
N PHE A 37 7.45 -0.04 4.46
CA PHE A 37 7.25 1.13 3.61
C PHE A 37 6.59 2.29 4.35
N LEU A 38 5.75 1.98 5.34
CA LEU A 38 5.02 2.97 6.12
C LEU A 38 5.85 3.46 7.32
N PRO A 39 5.81 4.77 7.64
CA PRO A 39 6.51 5.28 8.80
C PRO A 39 5.96 4.70 10.10
N LYS A 40 6.86 4.30 11.01
CA LYS A 40 6.53 3.69 12.31
C LYS A 40 5.60 4.53 13.20
N HIS A 41 5.51 5.84 12.97
CA HIS A 41 4.64 6.74 13.73
C HIS A 41 3.22 6.83 13.16
N ARG A 42 2.95 6.26 11.98
CA ARG A 42 1.62 6.29 11.38
C ARG A 42 0.77 5.15 11.96
N VAL A 43 -0.24 5.53 12.73
CA VAL A 43 -1.23 4.60 13.27
C VAL A 43 -2.24 4.28 12.16
N ILE A 44 -2.02 3.16 11.46
CA ILE A 44 -2.97 2.61 10.50
C ILE A 44 -3.67 1.42 11.14
N GLU A 45 -5.00 1.39 11.02
CA GLU A 45 -5.83 0.27 11.46
C GLU A 45 -5.46 -1.01 10.69
N THR A 46 -5.43 -2.15 11.39
CA THR A 46 -5.09 -3.45 10.79
C THR A 46 -5.99 -3.80 9.60
N GLU A 47 -7.29 -3.43 9.66
CA GLU A 47 -8.24 -3.62 8.56
C GLU A 47 -7.84 -2.82 7.31
N LYS A 48 -7.33 -1.60 7.47
CA LYS A 48 -6.82 -0.80 6.34
C LYS A 48 -5.57 -1.43 5.75
N LEU A 49 -4.66 -1.94 6.59
CA LEU A 49 -3.47 -2.63 6.12
C LEU A 49 -3.82 -3.90 5.33
N GLN A 50 -4.78 -4.70 5.81
CA GLN A 50 -5.30 -5.88 5.10
C GLN A 50 -5.91 -5.50 3.74
N LYS A 51 -6.80 -4.51 3.70
CA LYS A 51 -7.38 -4.01 2.45
C LYS A 51 -6.32 -3.53 1.46
N MET A 52 -5.24 -2.93 1.95
CA MET A 52 -4.14 -2.46 1.11
C MET A 52 -3.40 -3.63 0.46
N VAL A 53 -3.08 -4.68 1.23
CA VAL A 53 -2.45 -5.91 0.73
C VAL A 53 -3.36 -6.63 -0.27
N GLU A 54 -4.66 -6.76 0.02
CA GLU A 54 -5.64 -7.34 -0.91
C GLU A 54 -5.73 -6.56 -2.21
N LEU A 55 -5.75 -5.21 -2.12
CA LEU A 55 -5.74 -4.34 -3.29
C LEU A 55 -4.48 -4.59 -4.12
N ILE A 56 -3.28 -4.59 -3.52
CA ILE A 56 -2.02 -4.83 -4.24
C ILE A 56 -2.04 -6.21 -4.91
N ASN A 57 -2.47 -7.25 -4.19
CA ASN A 57 -2.58 -8.61 -4.72
C ASN A 57 -3.60 -8.72 -5.87
N SER A 58 -4.66 -7.92 -5.86
CA SER A 58 -5.63 -7.90 -6.98
C SER A 58 -5.02 -7.40 -8.30
N TYR A 59 -3.98 -6.56 -8.25
CA TYR A 59 -3.28 -6.03 -9.42
C TYR A 59 -2.07 -6.87 -9.85
N ARG A 60 -1.66 -7.88 -9.07
CA ARG A 60 -0.60 -8.83 -9.46
C ARG A 60 -1.00 -9.76 -10.60
N LYS A 61 -2.30 -9.91 -10.89
CA LYS A 61 -2.81 -10.70 -12.01
C LYS A 61 -2.91 -9.91 -13.32
#